data_AF-A0AA88X9U8-F1
#
_entry.id   AF-A0AA88X9U8-F1
#
_cell.length_a   1.000
_cell.length_b   1.000
_cell.length_c   1.000
_cell.angle_alpha   90.00
_cell.angle_beta   90.00
_cell.angle_gamma   90.00
#
_symmetry.space_group_name_H-M   'P 1'
#
loop_
_entity.id
_entity.type
_entity.pdbx_description
1 polymer ?
#
loop_
_entity_poly.entity_id
_entity_poly.type
_entity_poly.pdbx_seq_one_letter_code
_entity_poly.pdbx_strand_id
1 'polypeptide(L)'
;MARKSSERIYDYDVYNDIGDPDSPDTGRLVLGGNEHPYPRRCRTGRPKSTNDQSSETISSSVYVPRDEAFSAVKQRTFYGNAGYSVLQALLPMLLREIRNGDDGFPNFTTIDSLYEQKDTEYTVQSKGTIGYLLIQLAKIILRFDYPELVKRDYFSWFTDEEFSQETLAGLNPYSLQLVTDWPLRSKLDPEIYESPQSLITKKLVEQEIGGFMTLEEVMRNPSCSGL
;
A
#
# COMPACT_ATOMS: atom_id res chain seq x y z
N MET A 1 -20.39 -22.54 15.24
CA MET A 1 -21.45 -22.51 14.21
C MET A 1 -21.28 -21.21 13.44
N ALA A 2 -21.36 -21.27 12.10
CA ALA A 2 -21.18 -20.09 11.25
C ALA A 2 -22.28 -19.06 11.50
N ARG A 3 -21.89 -17.78 11.56
CA ARG A 3 -22.80 -16.66 11.74
C ARG A 3 -23.66 -16.44 10.49
N LYS A 4 -24.89 -15.96 10.70
CA LYS A 4 -25.87 -15.71 9.62
C LYS A 4 -26.07 -14.21 9.39
N SER A 5 -26.41 -13.82 8.16
CA SER A 5 -26.54 -12.41 7.77
C SER A 5 -27.62 -11.60 8.52
N SER A 6 -28.62 -12.26 9.11
CA SER A 6 -29.65 -11.62 9.93
C SER A 6 -29.27 -11.47 11.41
N GLU A 7 -28.16 -12.07 11.84
CA GLU A 7 -27.71 -12.03 13.22
C GLU A 7 -27.08 -10.68 13.58
N ARG A 8 -27.27 -10.26 14.83
CA ARG A 8 -26.70 -9.04 15.43
C ARG A 8 -25.76 -9.40 16.57
N ILE A 9 -24.91 -10.39 16.34
CA ILE A 9 -24.05 -10.95 17.37
C ILE A 9 -22.65 -10.37 17.18
N TYR A 10 -22.21 -9.63 18.20
CA TYR A 10 -20.87 -9.07 18.32
C TYR A 10 -20.05 -10.00 19.20
N ASP A 11 -18.95 -10.49 18.66
CA ASP A 11 -18.02 -11.39 19.35
C ASP A 11 -16.65 -11.26 18.70
N TYR A 12 -15.62 -11.72 19.39
CA TYR A 12 -14.22 -11.51 19.00
C TYR A 12 -13.58 -12.80 18.50
N ASP A 13 -12.65 -12.65 17.56
CA ASP A 13 -11.78 -13.72 17.12
C ASP A 13 -10.44 -13.13 16.65
N VAL A 14 -9.46 -14.00 16.42
CA VAL A 14 -8.15 -13.64 15.87
C VAL A 14 -8.19 -13.55 14.35
N TYR A 15 -7.17 -12.96 13.73
CA TYR A 15 -7.02 -12.97 12.27
C TYR A 15 -6.40 -14.30 11.83
N ASN A 16 -7.24 -15.32 11.79
CA ASN A 16 -6.94 -16.66 11.28
C ASN A 16 -7.66 -16.94 9.94
N ASP A 17 -8.14 -15.89 9.27
CA ASP A 17 -9.00 -15.98 8.09
C ASP A 17 -8.48 -15.20 6.87
N ILE A 18 -7.20 -14.85 6.87
CA ILE A 18 -6.52 -14.15 5.76
C ILE A 18 -5.95 -15.14 4.75
N GLY A 19 -5.34 -16.23 5.23
CA GLY A 19 -4.68 -17.24 4.40
C GLY A 19 -5.61 -18.38 3.99
N ASP A 20 -5.23 -19.08 2.91
CA ASP A 20 -5.86 -20.34 2.50
C ASP A 20 -4.81 -21.46 2.58
N PRO A 21 -4.76 -22.23 3.66
CA PRO A 21 -3.83 -23.36 3.78
C PRO A 21 -4.27 -24.61 2.99
N ASP A 22 -5.48 -24.63 2.45
CA ASP A 22 -5.93 -25.70 1.56
C ASP A 22 -5.37 -25.55 0.14
N SER A 23 -4.97 -24.33 -0.22
CA SER A 23 -4.31 -23.98 -1.48
C SER A 23 -2.78 -23.85 -1.30
N PRO A 24 -1.96 -24.20 -2.31
CA PRO A 24 -0.51 -24.11 -2.21
C PRO A 24 -0.04 -22.65 -2.12
N ASP A 25 0.98 -22.39 -1.28
CA ASP A 25 1.65 -21.08 -1.08
C ASP A 25 0.76 -19.92 -0.57
N THR A 26 -0.50 -20.20 -0.24
CA THR A 26 -1.48 -19.21 0.26
C THR A 26 -1.70 -19.26 1.76
N GLY A 27 -1.08 -20.22 2.47
CA GLY A 27 -1.09 -20.28 3.93
C GLY A 27 -0.48 -19.01 4.56
N ARG A 28 -1.08 -18.54 5.66
CA ARG A 28 -0.61 -17.37 6.42
C ARG A 28 -0.65 -17.68 7.91
N LEU A 29 0.26 -17.05 8.67
CA LEU A 29 0.27 -17.15 10.12
C LEU A 29 -0.98 -16.50 10.71
N VAL A 30 -1.45 -17.05 11.83
CA VAL A 30 -2.55 -16.47 12.60
C VAL A 30 -2.05 -15.22 13.34
N LEU A 31 -2.73 -14.09 13.17
CA LEU A 31 -2.42 -12.84 13.88
C LEU A 31 -3.39 -12.64 15.05
N GLY A 32 -2.83 -12.66 16.25
CA GLY A 32 -3.53 -12.53 17.52
C GLY A 32 -2.91 -13.44 18.59
N GLY A 33 -3.22 -13.15 19.86
CA GLY A 33 -2.63 -13.88 20.99
C GLY A 33 -1.29 -13.30 21.44
N ASN A 34 -0.42 -14.15 22.00
CA ASN A 34 0.83 -13.73 22.62
C ASN A 34 2.03 -13.75 21.65
N GLU A 35 2.04 -14.70 20.70
CA GLU A 35 3.16 -14.88 19.77
C GLU A 35 3.15 -13.83 18.64
N HIS A 36 1.97 -13.55 18.09
CA HIS A 36 1.76 -12.55 17.05
C HIS A 36 0.70 -11.55 17.51
N PRO A 37 1.02 -10.64 18.45
CA PRO A 37 0.03 -9.75 19.03
C PRO A 37 -0.61 -8.86 17.95
N TYR A 38 -1.93 -8.91 17.88
CA TYR A 38 -2.72 -8.14 16.92
C TYR A 38 -4.11 -7.87 17.50
N PRO A 39 -4.76 -6.74 17.13
CA PRO A 39 -6.16 -6.48 17.49
C PRO A 39 -7.08 -7.65 17.12
N ARG A 40 -8.15 -7.83 17.90
CA ARG A 40 -9.18 -8.83 17.56
C ARG A 40 -10.09 -8.28 16.46
N ARG A 41 -10.66 -9.20 15.68
CA ARG A 41 -11.67 -8.91 14.65
C ARG A 41 -13.03 -9.46 15.03
N CYS A 42 -14.06 -9.11 14.26
CA CYS A 42 -15.41 -9.65 14.44
C CYS A 42 -15.44 -11.14 14.11
N ARG A 43 -15.95 -11.95 15.05
CA ARG A 43 -16.08 -13.40 14.87
C ARG A 43 -17.11 -13.77 13.81
N THR A 44 -16.71 -14.64 12.90
CA THR A 44 -17.52 -15.13 11.77
C THR A 44 -17.91 -16.59 11.93
N GLY A 45 -17.04 -17.38 12.57
CA GLY A 45 -17.33 -18.76 12.98
C GLY A 45 -17.54 -19.74 11.83
N ARG A 46 -17.01 -19.44 10.63
CA ARG A 46 -17.00 -20.36 9.49
C ARG A 46 -16.20 -21.63 9.86
N PRO A 47 -16.35 -22.71 9.09
CA PRO A 47 -15.56 -23.91 9.28
C PRO A 47 -14.06 -23.63 9.25
N LYS A 48 -13.30 -24.52 9.88
CA LYS A 48 -11.85 -24.53 9.81
C LYS A 48 -11.39 -25.10 8.46
N SER A 49 -10.21 -24.70 8.02
CA SER A 49 -9.55 -25.27 6.86
C SER A 49 -9.24 -26.77 7.07
N THR A 50 -9.09 -27.52 5.98
CA THR A 50 -8.83 -28.97 6.03
C THR A 50 -7.39 -29.24 6.47
N ASN A 51 -6.44 -28.51 5.88
CA ASN A 51 -5.01 -28.68 6.10
C ASN A 51 -4.50 -27.99 7.39
N ASP A 52 -5.21 -26.95 7.87
CA ASP A 52 -4.85 -26.26 9.11
C ASP A 52 -6.09 -25.94 9.96
N GLN A 53 -6.21 -26.61 11.10
CA GLN A 53 -7.32 -26.44 12.04
C GLN A 53 -7.24 -25.16 12.87
N SER A 54 -6.15 -24.39 12.78
CA SER A 54 -6.04 -23.07 13.40
C SER A 54 -6.62 -21.96 12.50
N SER A 55 -6.73 -22.22 11.20
CA SER A 55 -7.24 -21.28 10.20
C SER A 55 -8.72 -21.52 9.85
N GLU A 56 -9.45 -20.43 9.63
CA GLU A 56 -10.83 -20.43 9.17
C GLU A 56 -10.87 -20.40 7.64
N THR A 57 -11.80 -21.10 7.01
CA THR A 57 -11.90 -21.15 5.54
C THR A 57 -12.19 -19.75 4.96
N ILE A 58 -11.54 -19.42 3.84
CA ILE A 58 -11.78 -18.18 3.09
C ILE A 58 -13.21 -18.18 2.54
N SER A 59 -13.84 -17.00 2.54
CA SER A 59 -15.15 -16.80 1.92
C SER A 59 -15.18 -15.49 1.14
N SER A 60 -15.93 -15.48 0.03
CA SER A 60 -16.24 -14.27 -0.74
C SER A 60 -17.17 -13.30 -0.01
N SER A 61 -17.82 -13.75 1.07
CA SER A 61 -18.71 -12.93 1.89
C SER A 61 -18.37 -13.10 3.37
N VAL A 62 -17.85 -12.04 3.98
CA VAL A 62 -17.49 -12.01 5.41
C VAL A 62 -18.68 -11.50 6.22
N TYR A 63 -19.07 -12.24 7.27
CA TYR A 63 -20.15 -11.81 8.17
C TYR A 63 -19.72 -10.57 8.96
N VAL A 64 -20.65 -9.62 9.05
CA VAL A 64 -20.66 -8.55 10.04
C VAL A 64 -22.06 -8.53 10.68
N PRO A 65 -22.22 -8.06 11.93
CA PRO A 65 -23.53 -7.92 12.56
C PRO A 65 -24.48 -7.13 11.66
N ARG A 66 -25.76 -7.51 11.63
CA ARG A 66 -26.74 -7.00 10.66
C ARG A 66 -26.83 -5.48 10.61
N ASP A 67 -26.62 -4.81 11.74
CA ASP A 67 -26.69 -3.35 11.86
C ASP A 67 -25.43 -2.65 11.31
N GLU A 68 -24.28 -3.35 11.24
CA GLU A 68 -23.03 -2.87 10.62
C GLU A 68 -22.97 -3.14 9.11
N ALA A 69 -23.79 -4.09 8.63
CA ALA A 69 -23.83 -4.44 7.23
C ALA A 69 -24.28 -3.25 6.39
N PHE A 70 -23.55 -2.96 5.31
CA PHE A 70 -23.96 -1.92 4.38
C PHE A 70 -25.39 -2.14 3.88
N SER A 71 -26.13 -1.02 3.72
CA SER A 71 -27.37 -1.03 2.95
C SER A 71 -27.10 -1.56 1.53
N ALA A 72 -28.09 -2.16 0.88
CA ALA A 72 -27.93 -2.72 -0.47
C ALA A 72 -27.38 -1.71 -1.49
N VAL A 73 -27.74 -0.43 -1.37
CA VAL A 73 -27.23 0.65 -2.24
C VAL A 73 -25.73 0.88 -2.00
N LYS A 74 -25.33 1.13 -0.74
CA LYS A 74 -23.92 1.31 -0.36
C LYS A 74 -23.07 0.08 -0.69
N GLN A 75 -23.61 -1.11 -0.51
CA GLN A 75 -22.92 -2.37 -0.81
C GLN A 75 -22.68 -2.52 -2.32
N ARG A 76 -23.66 -2.18 -3.16
CA ARG A 76 -23.46 -2.15 -4.63
C ARG A 76 -22.44 -1.09 -5.04
N THR A 77 -22.47 0.10 -4.44
CA THR A 77 -21.46 1.12 -4.72
C THR A 77 -20.06 0.65 -4.28
N PHE A 78 -19.96 0.04 -3.09
CA PHE A 78 -18.70 -0.50 -2.60
C PHE A 78 -18.16 -1.63 -3.48
N TYR A 79 -18.97 -2.63 -3.84
CA TYR A 79 -18.53 -3.70 -4.75
C TYR A 79 -18.31 -3.22 -6.17
N GLY A 80 -19.08 -2.23 -6.63
CA GLY A 80 -18.86 -1.57 -7.91
C GLY A 80 -17.50 -0.87 -7.94
N ASN A 81 -17.21 -0.07 -6.92
CA ASN A 81 -15.94 0.64 -6.79
C ASN A 81 -14.77 -0.30 -6.52
N ALA A 82 -14.91 -1.27 -5.62
CA ALA A 82 -13.88 -2.27 -5.33
C ALA A 82 -13.61 -3.17 -6.54
N GLY A 83 -14.66 -3.61 -7.23
CA GLY A 83 -14.54 -4.35 -8.49
C GLY A 83 -13.89 -3.51 -9.59
N TYR A 84 -14.25 -2.22 -9.68
CA TYR A 84 -13.61 -1.27 -10.60
C TYR A 84 -12.13 -1.07 -10.28
N SER A 85 -11.75 -0.91 -9.00
CA SER A 85 -10.35 -0.77 -8.57
C SER A 85 -9.55 -2.06 -8.78
N VAL A 86 -10.14 -3.23 -8.52
CA VAL A 86 -9.52 -4.53 -8.81
C VAL A 86 -9.33 -4.71 -10.31
N LEU A 87 -10.32 -4.35 -11.13
CA LEU A 87 -10.17 -4.35 -12.59
C LEU A 87 -9.07 -3.38 -13.02
N GLN A 88 -9.02 -2.17 -12.47
CA GLN A 88 -7.94 -1.21 -12.73
C GLN A 88 -6.55 -1.75 -12.35
N ALA A 89 -6.45 -2.51 -11.25
CA ALA A 89 -5.18 -3.09 -10.80
C ALA A 89 -4.75 -4.33 -11.62
N LEU A 90 -5.70 -5.18 -12.01
CA LEU A 90 -5.43 -6.43 -12.72
C LEU A 90 -5.30 -6.24 -14.24
N LEU A 91 -5.96 -5.24 -14.81
CA LEU A 91 -5.97 -5.02 -16.25
C LEU A 91 -4.57 -4.70 -16.82
N PRO A 92 -3.70 -3.90 -16.16
CA PRO A 92 -2.30 -3.75 -16.56
C PRO A 92 -1.52 -5.06 -16.55
N MET A 93 -1.79 -5.95 -15.59
CA MET A 93 -1.15 -7.27 -15.53
C MET A 93 -1.60 -8.15 -16.70
N LEU A 94 -2.89 -8.15 -17.03
CA LEU A 94 -3.46 -8.92 -18.15
C LEU A 94 -2.95 -8.41 -19.50
N LEU A 95 -2.82 -7.09 -19.66
CA LEU A 95 -2.22 -6.49 -20.86
C LEU A 95 -0.74 -6.86 -21.00
N ARG A 96 0.00 -6.98 -19.89
CA ARG A 96 1.41 -7.40 -19.90
C ARG A 96 1.56 -8.84 -20.41
N GLU A 97 0.68 -9.74 -19.97
CA GLU A 97 0.66 -11.14 -20.40
C GLU A 97 0.35 -11.27 -21.91
N ILE A 98 -0.58 -10.46 -22.43
CA ILE A 98 -0.91 -10.43 -23.86
C ILE A 98 0.24 -9.83 -24.71
N ARG A 99 1.03 -8.92 -24.13
CA ARG A 99 2.13 -8.23 -24.82
C ARG A 99 3.43 -9.04 -24.87
N ASN A 100 3.54 -10.17 -24.15
CA ASN A 100 4.77 -10.98 -24.04
C ASN A 100 6.03 -10.15 -23.72
N GLY A 101 5.93 -9.14 -22.85
CA GLY A 101 7.05 -8.24 -22.55
C GLY A 101 7.05 -7.80 -21.09
N ASP A 102 8.11 -8.16 -20.37
CA ASP A 102 8.38 -7.72 -18.99
C ASP A 102 9.03 -6.32 -18.98
N ASP A 103 8.42 -5.40 -19.74
CA ASP A 103 8.99 -4.07 -19.91
C ASP A 103 8.34 -3.13 -18.89
N GLY A 104 9.13 -2.70 -17.90
CA GLY A 104 8.79 -1.60 -17.00
C GLY A 104 8.57 -0.29 -17.76
N PHE A 105 8.19 0.79 -17.07
CA PHE A 105 8.05 2.10 -17.70
C PHE A 105 9.41 2.59 -18.22
N PRO A 106 9.58 2.87 -19.52
CA PRO A 106 10.86 3.28 -20.08
C PRO A 106 11.24 4.73 -19.71
N ASN A 107 10.26 5.58 -19.36
CA ASN A 107 10.45 6.97 -18.96
C ASN A 107 9.21 7.52 -18.22
N PHE A 108 9.37 8.67 -17.56
CA PHE A 108 8.28 9.35 -16.85
C PHE A 108 7.12 9.75 -17.76
N THR A 109 7.37 10.11 -19.02
CA THR A 109 6.31 10.43 -19.99
C THR A 109 5.35 9.25 -20.24
N THR A 110 5.86 8.01 -20.14
CA THR A 110 4.99 6.83 -20.25
C THR A 110 4.06 6.70 -19.05
N ILE A 111 4.51 7.12 -17.87
CA ILE A 111 3.67 7.20 -16.66
C ILE A 111 2.65 8.33 -16.80
N ASP A 112 3.06 9.50 -17.31
CA ASP A 112 2.15 10.62 -17.56
C ASP A 112 1.03 10.27 -18.52
N SER A 113 1.31 9.40 -19.50
CA SER A 113 0.32 8.94 -20.47
C SER A 113 -0.85 8.17 -19.84
N LEU A 114 -0.74 7.70 -18.59
CA LEU A 114 -1.84 7.12 -17.83
C LEU A 114 -2.89 8.15 -17.40
N TYR A 115 -2.49 9.42 -17.32
CA TYR A 115 -3.33 10.55 -16.90
C TYR A 115 -3.69 11.47 -18.06
N GLU A 116 -2.91 11.45 -19.15
CA GLU A 116 -3.24 12.19 -20.37
C GLU A 116 -4.51 11.63 -21.02
N GLN A 117 -5.53 12.48 -21.15
CA GLN A 117 -6.75 12.20 -21.89
C GLN A 117 -6.52 12.26 -23.42
N LYS A 118 -5.46 11.63 -23.90
CA LYS A 118 -5.27 11.45 -25.35
C LYS A 118 -5.87 10.11 -25.73
N ASP A 119 -6.60 10.09 -26.84
CA ASP A 119 -6.86 8.88 -27.61
C ASP A 119 -5.51 8.36 -28.10
N THR A 120 -4.70 7.81 -27.19
CA THR A 120 -3.52 7.08 -27.57
C THR A 120 -4.06 5.89 -28.34
N GLU A 121 -3.87 5.94 -29.65
CA GLU A 121 -3.74 4.77 -30.50
C GLU A 121 -2.60 3.94 -29.92
N TYR A 122 -2.85 3.23 -28.83
CA TYR A 122 -2.18 1.97 -28.55
C TYR A 122 -2.53 1.07 -29.74
N THR A 123 -1.80 1.22 -30.85
CA THR A 123 -1.77 0.29 -31.96
C THR A 123 -1.01 -0.94 -31.49
N VAL A 124 -1.57 -1.62 -30.49
CA VAL A 124 -1.13 -2.95 -30.12
C VAL A 124 -1.60 -3.83 -31.26
N GLN A 125 -0.65 -4.43 -31.98
CA GLN A 125 -0.93 -5.54 -32.88
C GLN A 125 -1.39 -6.74 -32.04
N SER A 126 -2.60 -6.69 -31.49
CA SER A 126 -3.16 -7.80 -30.74
C SER A 126 -3.59 -8.87 -31.74
N LYS A 127 -3.00 -10.06 -31.64
CA LYS A 127 -3.46 -11.21 -32.41
C LYS A 127 -4.81 -11.67 -31.85
N GLY A 128 -5.91 -11.35 -32.55
CA GLY A 128 -7.25 -11.86 -32.26
C GLY A 128 -8.22 -10.87 -31.62
N THR A 129 -9.51 -11.18 -31.71
CA THR A 129 -10.65 -10.35 -31.29
C THR A 129 -10.70 -10.08 -29.78
N ILE A 130 -10.22 -11.02 -28.96
CA ILE A 130 -10.21 -10.89 -27.49
C ILE A 130 -9.19 -9.83 -27.03
N GLY A 131 -8.01 -9.80 -27.65
CA GLY A 131 -6.99 -8.79 -27.34
C GLY A 131 -7.48 -7.37 -27.65
N TYR A 132 -8.14 -7.18 -28.80
CA TYR A 132 -8.73 -5.90 -29.18
C TYR A 132 -9.78 -5.42 -28.16
N LEU A 133 -10.69 -6.29 -27.73
CA LEU A 133 -11.71 -5.95 -26.73
C LEU A 133 -11.10 -5.54 -25.38
N LEU A 134 -10.05 -6.24 -24.93
CA LEU A 134 -9.35 -5.92 -23.68
C LEU A 134 -8.62 -4.57 -23.74
N ILE A 135 -8.02 -4.23 -24.88
CA ILE A 135 -7.40 -2.92 -25.10
C ILE A 135 -8.45 -1.80 -25.05
N GLN A 136 -9.62 -2.00 -25.66
CA GLN A 136 -10.70 -1.01 -25.61
C GLN A 136 -11.27 -0.85 -24.20
N LEU A 137 -11.43 -1.95 -23.45
CA LEU A 137 -11.79 -1.92 -22.03
C LEU A 137 -10.75 -1.17 -21.20
N ALA A 138 -9.45 -1.37 -21.48
CA ALA A 138 -8.37 -0.66 -20.80
C ALA A 138 -8.40 0.85 -21.04
N LYS A 139 -8.70 1.31 -22.26
CA LYS A 139 -8.86 2.74 -22.56
C LYS A 139 -10.01 3.40 -21.79
N ILE A 140 -11.03 2.64 -21.40
CA ILE A 140 -12.17 3.14 -20.63
C ILE A 140 -11.88 3.08 -19.13
N ILE A 141 -11.23 2.01 -18.67
CA ILE A 141 -11.03 1.71 -17.25
C ILE A 141 -9.78 2.41 -16.67
N LEU A 142 -8.70 2.59 -17.45
CA LEU A 142 -7.43 3.20 -16.99
C LEU A 142 -7.40 4.73 -17.14
N ARG A 143 -8.56 5.41 -17.12
CA ARG A 143 -8.62 6.88 -17.14
C ARG A 143 -8.40 7.39 -15.73
N PHE A 144 -7.18 7.79 -15.41
CA PHE A 144 -6.86 8.39 -14.13
C PHE A 144 -6.91 9.91 -14.22
N ASP A 145 -7.49 10.56 -13.21
CA ASP A 145 -7.32 11.99 -13.04
C ASP A 145 -5.89 12.26 -12.56
N TYR A 146 -5.28 13.36 -13.03
CA TYR A 146 -3.98 13.78 -12.53
C TYR A 146 -4.02 13.94 -11.00
N PRO A 147 -3.00 13.43 -10.27
CA PRO A 147 -2.82 13.72 -8.86
C PRO A 147 -2.77 15.23 -8.62
N GLU A 148 -3.36 15.68 -7.51
CA GLU A 148 -3.47 17.11 -7.19
C GLU A 148 -2.11 17.82 -7.13
N LEU A 149 -1.07 17.12 -6.65
CA LEU A 149 0.31 17.60 -6.62
C LEU A 149 0.81 17.94 -8.03
N VAL A 150 0.69 16.98 -8.96
CA VAL A 150 1.15 17.10 -10.35
C VAL A 150 0.36 18.15 -11.13
N LYS A 151 -0.93 18.36 -10.80
CA LYS A 151 -1.76 19.41 -11.42
C LYS A 151 -1.24 20.82 -11.13
N ARG A 152 -0.67 21.05 -9.95
CA ARG A 152 -0.16 22.36 -9.52
C ARG A 152 1.23 22.60 -10.04
N ASP A 153 2.11 21.63 -9.81
CA ASP A 153 3.48 21.66 -10.28
C ASP A 153 3.94 20.22 -10.58
N TYR A 154 4.17 19.98 -11.86
CA TYR A 154 4.58 18.67 -12.37
C TYR A 154 5.91 18.19 -11.79
N PHE A 155 6.84 19.09 -11.47
CA PHE A 155 8.18 18.73 -11.00
C PHE A 155 8.33 18.78 -9.47
N SER A 156 7.29 19.22 -8.75
CA SER A 156 7.32 19.37 -7.28
C SER A 156 7.74 18.11 -6.55
N TRP A 157 7.21 16.95 -6.93
CA TRP A 157 7.53 15.64 -6.32
C TRP A 157 9.02 15.26 -6.40
N PHE A 158 9.79 15.90 -7.30
CA PHE A 158 11.21 15.64 -7.49
C PHE A 158 12.10 16.54 -6.62
N THR A 159 11.52 17.49 -5.89
CA THR A 159 12.26 18.46 -5.06
C THR A 159 12.45 17.95 -3.64
N ASP A 160 13.59 18.29 -3.03
CA ASP A 160 13.88 17.96 -1.63
C ASP A 160 12.93 18.70 -0.67
N GLU A 161 12.46 19.88 -1.07
CA GLU A 161 11.49 20.69 -0.34
C GLU A 161 10.14 19.97 -0.23
N GLU A 162 9.58 19.48 -1.35
CA GLU A 162 8.31 18.75 -1.30
C GLU A 162 8.47 17.39 -0.62
N PHE A 163 9.59 16.69 -0.86
CA PHE A 163 9.91 15.45 -0.15
C PHE A 163 9.89 15.66 1.38
N SER A 164 10.54 16.73 1.85
CA SER A 164 10.56 17.09 3.27
C SER A 164 9.19 17.52 3.77
N GLN A 165 8.44 18.31 2.99
CA GLN A 165 7.09 18.76 3.32
C GLN A 165 6.12 17.58 3.47
N GLU A 166 6.21 16.56 2.60
CA GLU A 166 5.36 15.37 2.69
C GLU A 166 5.57 14.58 4.00
N THR A 167 6.77 14.65 4.60
CA THR A 167 7.01 14.04 5.92
C THR A 167 6.25 14.72 7.06
N LEU A 168 5.80 15.97 6.87
CA LEU A 168 5.08 16.78 7.85
C LEU A 168 3.59 16.98 7.50
N ALA A 169 3.25 17.03 6.22
CA ALA A 169 1.92 17.38 5.72
C ALA A 169 1.41 16.46 4.59
N GLY A 170 2.14 15.39 4.26
CA GLY A 170 1.78 14.42 3.23
C GLY A 170 0.84 13.33 3.75
N LEU A 171 0.91 12.15 3.12
CA LEU A 171 0.04 11.01 3.46
C LEU A 171 0.34 10.38 4.83
N ASN A 172 1.57 10.49 5.33
CA ASN A 172 1.98 9.95 6.62
C ASN A 172 2.80 10.96 7.46
N PRO A 173 2.14 11.96 8.06
CA PRO A 173 2.80 13.02 8.83
C PRO A 173 3.19 12.61 10.26
N TYR A 174 3.06 11.34 10.62
CA TYR A 174 3.18 10.86 12.01
C TYR A 174 4.49 10.13 12.32
N SER A 175 5.31 9.87 11.30
CA SER A 175 6.52 9.03 11.45
C SER A 175 7.79 9.82 11.76
N LEU A 176 7.81 11.14 11.54
CA LEU A 176 9.00 11.96 11.78
C LEU A 176 9.33 12.01 13.28
N GLN A 177 10.60 11.82 13.62
CA GLN A 177 11.08 11.87 15.00
C GLN A 177 12.29 12.79 15.12
N LEU A 178 12.35 13.50 16.25
CA LEU A 178 13.50 14.32 16.57
C LEU A 178 14.70 13.43 16.89
N VAL A 179 15.83 13.69 16.22
CA VAL A 179 17.12 13.08 16.55
C VAL A 179 17.65 13.72 17.84
N THR A 180 17.80 12.91 18.88
CA THR A 180 18.25 13.35 20.21
C THR A 180 19.67 12.93 20.54
N ASP A 181 20.16 11.85 19.91
CA ASP A 181 21.50 11.30 20.13
C ASP A 181 22.26 11.16 18.81
N TRP A 182 23.57 11.39 18.85
CA TRP A 182 24.48 11.22 17.72
C TRP A 182 25.74 10.42 18.09
N PRO A 183 26.26 9.52 17.22
CA PRO A 183 25.74 9.12 15.91
C PRO A 183 24.43 8.32 16.02
N LEU A 184 23.69 8.23 14.92
CA LEU A 184 22.49 7.39 14.83
C LEU A 184 22.87 5.92 15.10
N ARG A 185 22.08 5.24 15.93
CA ARG A 185 22.32 3.85 16.33
C ARG A 185 21.05 3.01 16.23
N SER A 186 21.20 1.78 15.77
CA SER A 186 20.12 0.79 15.80
C SER A 186 19.96 0.21 17.22
N LYS A 187 18.72 -0.15 17.56
CA LYS A 187 18.37 -0.92 18.77
C LYS A 187 18.24 -2.43 18.50
N LEU A 188 18.44 -2.85 17.25
CA LEU A 188 18.39 -4.26 16.85
C LEU A 188 19.62 -5.02 17.36
N ASP A 189 19.47 -6.34 17.49
CA ASP A 189 20.52 -7.22 17.98
C ASP A 189 21.71 -7.29 16.98
N PRO A 190 22.92 -6.84 17.38
CA PRO A 190 24.09 -6.89 16.54
C PRO A 190 24.56 -8.30 16.17
N GLU A 191 24.22 -9.33 16.95
CA GLU A 191 24.59 -10.71 16.62
C GLU A 191 23.82 -11.23 15.40
N ILE A 192 22.61 -10.71 15.17
CA ILE A 192 21.75 -11.07 14.04
C ILE A 192 22.00 -10.14 12.85
N TYR A 193 22.16 -8.84 13.10
CA TYR A 193 22.15 -7.79 12.06
C TYR A 193 23.48 -7.05 11.89
N GLU A 194 24.56 -7.52 12.51
CA GLU A 194 25.90 -6.91 12.46
C GLU A 194 25.99 -5.52 13.13
N SER A 195 26.86 -4.64 12.63
CA SER A 195 27.20 -3.37 13.29
C SER A 195 25.98 -2.45 13.42
N PRO A 196 25.63 -1.97 14.65
CA PRO A 196 24.51 -1.05 14.86
C PRO A 196 24.86 0.41 14.53
N GLN A 197 26.08 0.69 14.08
CA GLN A 197 26.56 2.04 13.80
C GLN A 197 26.09 2.55 12.44
N SER A 198 25.51 3.75 12.40
CA SER A 198 25.18 4.42 11.14
C SER A 198 26.43 4.82 10.37
N LEU A 199 26.36 4.68 9.04
CA LEU A 199 27.38 5.17 8.10
C LEU A 199 27.28 6.68 7.86
N ILE A 200 26.20 7.33 8.31
CA ILE A 200 26.04 8.78 8.20
C ILE A 200 26.99 9.43 9.21
N THR A 201 28.00 10.13 8.68
CA THR A 201 29.03 10.78 9.50
C THR A 201 28.68 12.25 9.73
N LYS A 202 29.20 12.81 10.82
CA LYS A 202 29.09 14.24 11.14
C LYS A 202 29.53 15.12 9.95
N LYS A 203 30.63 14.76 9.31
CA LYS A 203 31.18 15.49 8.17
C LYS A 203 30.19 15.58 7.00
N LEU A 204 29.51 14.49 6.68
CA LEU A 204 28.50 14.47 5.62
C LEU A 204 27.35 15.43 5.94
N VAL A 205 26.82 15.36 7.17
CA VAL A 205 25.72 16.23 7.59
C VAL A 205 26.12 17.71 7.57
N GLU A 206 27.30 18.06 8.07
CA GLU A 206 27.77 19.45 8.06
C GLU A 206 28.04 19.99 6.65
N GLN A 207 28.40 19.12 5.70
CA GLN A 207 28.51 19.50 4.29
C GLN A 207 27.14 19.84 3.69
N GLU A 208 26.12 19.04 3.96
CA GLU A 208 24.75 19.27 3.47
C GLU A 208 24.06 20.45 4.16
N ILE A 209 24.35 20.71 5.44
CA ILE A 209 23.90 21.92 6.15
C ILE A 209 24.57 23.18 5.57
N GLY A 210 25.55 23.07 4.67
CA GLY A 210 26.12 24.21 3.96
C GLY A 210 26.82 25.24 4.86
N GLY A 211 27.21 24.83 6.08
CA GLY A 211 27.86 25.70 7.06
C GLY A 211 26.95 26.72 7.75
N PHE A 212 25.62 26.63 7.61
CA PHE A 212 24.69 27.50 8.35
C PHE A 212 24.77 27.28 9.88
N MET A 213 25.07 26.06 10.30
CA MET A 213 25.28 25.68 11.69
C MET A 213 26.08 24.38 11.80
N THR A 214 26.65 24.12 12.97
CA THR A 214 27.32 22.85 13.27
C THR A 214 26.34 21.80 13.77
N LEU A 215 26.70 20.52 13.65
CA LEU A 215 25.84 19.44 14.15
C LEU A 215 25.58 19.57 15.65
N GLU A 216 26.58 19.99 16.44
CA GLU A 216 26.41 20.20 17.88
C GLU A 216 25.42 21.32 18.22
N GLU A 217 25.33 22.36 17.38
CA GLU A 217 24.36 23.44 17.56
C GLU A 217 22.94 22.97 17.26
N VAL A 218 22.75 22.18 16.20
CA VAL A 218 21.45 21.56 15.86
C VAL A 218 20.95 20.68 17.00
N MET A 219 21.85 19.84 17.54
CA MET A 219 21.50 18.94 18.65
C MET A 219 21.18 19.70 19.95
N ARG A 220 21.81 20.88 20.17
CA ARG A 220 21.55 21.71 21.36
C ARG A 220 20.28 22.54 21.25
N ASN A 221 19.96 23.02 20.05
CA ASN A 221 18.75 23.80 19.78
C ASN A 221 17.97 23.20 18.60
N PRO A 222 17.22 22.11 18.84
CA PRO A 222 16.45 21.44 17.79
C PRO A 222 15.30 22.29 17.23
N SER A 223 15.03 23.45 17.85
CA SER A 223 13.96 24.40 17.52
C SER A 223 14.41 25.62 16.73
N CYS A 224 15.63 25.64 16.17
CA CYS A 224 16.03 26.71 15.25
C CYS A 224 15.27 26.60 13.91
N SER A 225 14.02 27.07 13.94
CA SER A 225 13.24 27.53 12.81
C SER A 225 13.98 28.67 12.12
N GLY A 226 14.61 28.36 11.00
CA GLY A 226 15.39 29.29 10.19
C GLY A 226 15.81 28.72 8.85
N LEU A 227 14.96 27.85 8.28
CA LEU A 227 14.90 27.50 6.87
C LEU A 227 13.44 27.57 6.46
#